data_AF-A0A7R8ARP8-F1
#
_entry.id   AF-A0A7R8ARP8-F1
#
_cell.length_a   1.000
_cell.length_b   1.000
_cell.length_c   1.000
_cell.angle_alpha   90.00
_cell.angle_beta   90.00
_cell.angle_gamma   90.00
#
_symmetry.space_group_name_H-M   'P 1'
#
loop_
_entity.id
_entity.type
_entity.pdbx_description
1 polymer ?
#
loop_
_entity_poly.entity_id
_entity_poly.type
_entity_poly.pdbx_seq_one_letter_code
_entity_poly.pdbx_strand_id
1 'polypeptide(L)'
;MTAYNKVNGCHVSESRELLQKLVRNEWGWDPLIISDWFGTYSSGKAIAAGLDLEMPRATRYRGKLVEFAVGSRLISESTIDQRVRRVLKFIQDASSVDVASEEGSRDCPEDRRLIRQLAANGVVLLKNDSSILPLELKRGARIAVVSYPAKYTPINGGGGASLDPYYGISILDAISEVVRDDDVSVLWEMGVFAQKMLPVIDSLSSSPDNVDSGGVIRVRLQHYPNRCGLERGEFHGRHL
;
A
#
# COMPACT_ATOMS: atom_id res chain seq x y z
N MET A 1 8.41 13.44 -5.80
CA MET A 1 8.40 12.32 -6.76
C MET A 1 7.51 12.71 -7.94
N THR A 2 7.93 12.51 -9.18
CA THR A 2 7.12 12.85 -10.38
C THR A 2 6.16 11.72 -10.73
N ALA A 3 4.92 12.04 -11.06
CA ALA A 3 3.93 11.04 -11.50
C ALA A 3 4.27 10.41 -12.87
N TYR A 4 3.73 9.22 -13.14
CA TYR A 4 3.87 8.51 -14.42
C TYR A 4 3.23 9.24 -15.61
N ASN A 5 2.09 9.88 -15.38
CA ASN A 5 1.23 10.36 -16.45
C ASN A 5 1.83 11.57 -17.18
N LYS A 6 1.13 11.95 -18.25
CA LYS A 6 1.38 13.20 -18.96
C LYS A 6 0.45 14.30 -18.45
N VAL A 7 0.91 15.54 -18.54
CA VAL A 7 0.10 16.76 -18.41
C VAL A 7 0.33 17.57 -19.68
N ASN A 8 -0.76 17.95 -20.36
CA ASN A 8 -0.70 18.68 -21.64
C ASN A 8 0.24 18.03 -22.68
N GLY A 9 0.21 16.70 -22.77
CA GLY A 9 0.99 15.93 -23.74
C GLY A 9 2.45 15.64 -23.37
N CYS A 10 2.98 16.19 -22.27
CA CYS A 10 4.35 15.93 -21.81
C CYS A 10 4.35 15.09 -20.52
N HIS A 11 5.22 14.08 -20.43
CA HIS A 11 5.39 13.32 -19.18
C HIS A 11 5.87 14.27 -18.07
N VAL A 12 5.34 14.12 -16.85
CA VAL A 12 5.69 15.01 -15.73
C VAL A 12 7.19 14.97 -15.46
N SER A 13 7.82 13.79 -15.55
CA SER A 13 9.28 13.61 -15.39
C SER A 13 10.14 14.29 -16.48
N GLU A 14 9.53 14.79 -17.55
CA GLU A 14 10.18 15.52 -18.65
C GLU A 14 9.65 16.94 -18.83
N SER A 15 8.79 17.41 -17.92
CA SER A 15 8.13 18.69 -18.07
C SER A 15 8.94 19.81 -17.43
N ARG A 16 9.68 20.56 -18.25
CA ARG A 16 10.43 21.75 -17.78
C ARG A 16 9.51 22.83 -17.20
N GLU A 17 8.29 22.95 -17.74
CA GLU A 17 7.26 23.86 -17.21
C GLU A 17 6.92 23.50 -15.76
N LEU A 18 6.73 22.22 -15.45
CA LEU A 18 6.39 21.81 -14.08
C LEU A 18 7.62 21.80 -13.16
N LEU A 19 8.72 21.17 -13.58
CA LEU A 19 9.84 20.89 -12.69
C LEU A 19 10.79 22.08 -12.50
N GLN A 20 11.02 22.91 -13.52
CA GLN A 20 11.85 24.11 -13.38
C GLN A 20 11.01 25.35 -13.18
N LYS A 21 10.08 25.65 -14.10
CA LYS A 21 9.38 26.94 -14.03
C LYS A 21 8.45 27.03 -12.83
N LEU A 22 7.59 26.05 -12.62
CA LEU A 22 6.64 26.08 -11.51
C LEU A 22 7.34 25.78 -10.18
N VAL A 23 7.88 24.56 -10.01
CA VAL A 23 8.44 24.11 -8.73
C VAL A 23 9.61 24.96 -8.26
N ARG A 24 10.58 25.26 -9.13
CA ARG A 24 11.82 25.94 -8.70
C ARG A 24 11.77 27.44 -8.81
N ASN A 25 11.24 27.97 -9.91
CA ASN A 25 11.28 29.40 -10.14
C ASN A 25 10.07 30.10 -9.51
N GLU A 26 8.86 29.62 -9.76
CA GLU A 26 7.63 30.27 -9.29
C GLU A 26 7.38 30.02 -7.80
N TRP A 27 7.48 28.77 -7.35
CA TRP A 27 7.34 28.45 -5.92
C TRP A 27 8.61 28.73 -5.12
N GLY A 28 9.74 28.95 -5.79
CA GLY A 28 11.03 29.18 -5.12
C GLY A 28 11.55 27.96 -4.35
N TRP A 29 11.05 26.75 -4.64
CA TRP A 29 11.40 25.53 -3.90
C TRP A 29 12.48 24.74 -4.65
N ASP A 30 13.58 24.39 -3.96
CA ASP A 30 14.70 23.65 -4.56
C ASP A 30 14.87 22.22 -3.99
N PRO A 31 13.94 21.29 -4.28
CA PRO A 31 14.01 19.93 -3.78
C PRO A 31 14.87 19.00 -4.63
N LEU A 32 15.11 17.81 -4.07
CA LEU A 32 15.42 16.63 -4.86
C LEU A 32 14.16 16.11 -5.57
N ILE A 33 14.15 16.15 -6.90
CA ILE A 33 13.07 15.62 -7.73
C ILE A 33 13.45 14.23 -8.25
N ILE A 34 12.80 13.19 -7.72
CA ILE A 34 12.97 11.81 -8.17
C ILE A 34 11.82 11.35 -9.07
N SER A 35 12.07 10.39 -9.97
CA SER A 35 10.98 9.73 -10.70
C SER A 35 10.21 8.76 -9.81
N ASP A 36 8.95 8.48 -10.15
CA ASP A 36 8.30 7.23 -9.73
C ASP A 36 9.07 6.02 -10.32
N TRP A 37 8.78 4.81 -9.86
CA TRP A 37 9.47 3.58 -10.26
C TRP A 37 9.36 3.32 -11.77
N PHE A 38 10.45 3.45 -12.51
CA PHE A 38 10.48 3.40 -13.99
C PHE A 38 9.72 4.55 -14.68
N GLY A 39 9.36 5.61 -13.94
CA GLY A 39 8.67 6.81 -14.45
C GLY A 39 9.56 7.80 -15.21
N THR A 40 10.66 7.33 -15.79
CA THR A 40 11.56 8.11 -16.65
C THR A 40 11.38 7.65 -18.09
N TYR A 41 11.28 8.57 -19.05
CA TYR A 41 10.93 8.25 -20.44
C TYR A 41 11.97 8.68 -21.47
N SER A 42 13.00 9.42 -21.05
CA SER A 42 14.13 9.83 -21.88
C SER A 42 15.38 10.11 -21.04
N SER A 43 16.52 10.19 -21.73
CA SER A 43 17.80 10.54 -21.13
C SER A 43 17.95 12.07 -21.00
N GLY A 44 18.52 12.72 -22.02
CA GLY A 44 18.83 14.15 -21.97
C GLY A 44 17.62 15.06 -21.70
N LYS A 45 16.46 14.78 -22.28
CA LYS A 45 15.27 15.63 -22.09
C LYS A 45 14.78 15.60 -20.64
N ALA A 46 14.74 14.45 -19.97
CA ALA A 46 14.37 14.38 -18.55
C ALA A 46 15.37 15.13 -17.65
N ILE A 47 16.67 14.97 -17.92
CA ILE A 47 17.74 15.68 -17.19
C ILE A 47 17.60 17.21 -17.37
N ALA A 48 17.43 17.66 -18.61
CA ALA A 48 17.25 19.08 -18.94
C ALA A 48 15.95 19.67 -18.37
N ALA A 49 14.90 18.85 -18.30
CA ALA A 49 13.60 19.25 -17.78
C ALA A 49 13.61 19.45 -16.26
N GLY A 50 14.50 18.78 -15.54
CA GLY A 50 14.63 19.01 -14.11
C GLY A 50 14.71 17.77 -13.23
N LEU A 51 14.58 16.58 -13.80
CA LEU A 51 14.55 15.34 -13.04
C LEU A 51 15.95 15.06 -12.47
N ASP A 52 16.07 14.99 -11.14
CA ASP A 52 17.37 14.88 -10.47
C ASP A 52 17.82 13.43 -10.29
N LEU A 53 16.90 12.49 -10.01
CA LEU A 53 17.21 11.06 -9.85
C LEU A 53 16.19 10.16 -10.57
N GLU A 54 16.69 9.19 -11.34
CA GLU A 54 15.91 8.11 -11.92
C GLU A 54 15.76 6.98 -10.91
N MET A 55 14.53 6.50 -10.73
CA MET A 55 14.20 5.34 -9.90
C MET A 55 13.69 4.18 -10.79
N PRO A 56 13.95 2.91 -10.43
CA PRO A 56 14.70 2.42 -9.28
C PRO A 56 16.16 2.08 -9.59
N ARG A 57 16.74 1.09 -8.90
CA ARG A 57 18.08 0.54 -9.17
C ARG A 57 18.18 0.02 -10.61
N ALA A 58 19.39 0.13 -11.17
CA ALA A 58 19.74 -0.14 -12.57
C ALA A 58 19.11 0.86 -13.54
N THR A 59 19.89 1.88 -13.88
CA THR A 59 19.47 2.94 -14.79
C THR A 59 19.12 2.39 -16.18
N ARG A 60 18.01 2.87 -16.76
CA ARG A 60 17.65 2.62 -18.16
C ARG A 60 18.05 3.79 -19.05
N TYR A 61 17.96 5.01 -18.54
CA TYR A 61 18.12 6.23 -19.34
C TYR A 61 19.39 7.03 -19.02
N ARG A 62 20.04 6.77 -17.89
CA ARG A 62 21.14 7.58 -17.36
C ARG A 62 22.53 6.93 -17.43
N GLY A 63 22.69 5.88 -18.24
CA GLY A 63 23.98 5.32 -18.62
C GLY A 63 24.56 5.96 -19.89
N LYS A 64 25.04 5.14 -20.83
CA LYS A 64 25.63 5.57 -22.13
C LYS A 64 24.80 6.57 -22.93
N LEU A 65 23.48 6.58 -22.77
CA LEU A 65 22.60 7.55 -23.42
C LEU A 65 22.87 9.00 -22.97
N VAL A 66 23.33 9.20 -21.74
CA VAL A 66 23.73 10.52 -21.22
C VAL A 66 25.04 10.95 -21.85
N GLU A 67 26.02 10.06 -21.94
CA GLU A 67 27.29 10.33 -22.63
C GLU A 67 27.04 10.77 -24.07
N PHE A 68 26.16 10.05 -24.78
CA PHE A 68 25.75 10.45 -26.14
C PHE A 68 25.03 11.80 -26.17
N ALA A 69 24.14 12.07 -25.21
CA ALA A 69 23.41 13.33 -25.14
C ALA A 69 24.34 14.53 -24.85
N VAL A 70 25.38 14.34 -24.03
CA VAL A 70 26.43 15.36 -23.79
C VAL A 70 27.30 15.53 -25.04
N GLY A 71 27.81 14.43 -25.61
CA GLY A 71 28.64 14.47 -26.82
C GLY A 71 27.93 15.09 -28.03
N SER A 72 26.61 14.90 -28.13
CA SER A 72 25.75 15.49 -29.16
C SER A 72 25.22 16.89 -28.81
N ARG A 73 25.65 17.47 -27.67
CA ARG A 73 25.24 18.80 -27.17
C ARG A 73 23.72 18.96 -26.95
N LEU A 74 23.00 17.85 -26.72
CA LEU A 74 21.59 17.89 -26.33
C LEU A 74 21.40 18.35 -24.88
N ILE A 75 22.41 18.10 -24.04
CA ILE A 75 22.53 18.63 -22.67
C ILE A 75 23.97 19.03 -22.38
N SER A 76 24.15 19.94 -21.42
CA SER A 76 25.49 20.34 -20.96
C SER A 76 25.90 19.55 -19.71
N GLU A 77 27.20 19.40 -19.49
CA GLU A 77 27.74 18.86 -18.23
C GLU A 77 27.25 19.67 -17.02
N SER A 78 27.20 21.00 -17.14
CA SER A 78 26.68 21.86 -16.07
C SER A 78 25.22 21.54 -15.68
N THR A 79 24.41 21.06 -16.63
CA THR A 79 23.03 20.61 -16.36
C THR A 79 23.04 19.35 -15.50
N ILE A 80 23.97 18.43 -15.76
CA ILE A 80 24.18 17.20 -14.97
C ILE A 80 24.68 17.58 -13.58
N ASP A 81 25.68 18.46 -13.46
CA ASP A 81 26.21 18.93 -12.17
C ASP A 81 25.13 19.53 -11.28
N GLN A 82 24.18 20.26 -11.87
CA GLN A 82 23.03 20.78 -11.13
C GLN A 82 22.13 19.67 -10.57
N ARG A 83 21.97 18.54 -11.28
CA ARG A 83 21.19 17.40 -10.79
C ARG A 83 21.95 16.71 -9.66
N VAL A 84 23.24 16.43 -9.90
CA VAL A 84 24.14 15.79 -8.93
C VAL A 84 24.23 16.58 -7.65
N ARG A 85 24.37 17.91 -7.71
CA ARG A 85 24.40 18.78 -6.53
C ARG A 85 23.18 18.61 -5.62
N ARG A 86 21.99 18.39 -6.18
CA ARG A 86 20.75 18.17 -5.40
C ARG A 86 20.72 16.79 -4.76
N VAL A 87 21.20 15.77 -5.47
CA VAL A 87 21.40 14.43 -4.90
C VAL A 87 22.39 14.49 -3.73
N LEU A 88 23.54 15.15 -3.92
CA LEU A 88 24.55 15.29 -2.87
C LEU A 88 24.05 16.09 -1.67
N LYS A 89 23.29 17.17 -1.90
CA LYS A 89 22.64 17.93 -0.81
C LYS A 89 21.71 17.04 0.00
N PHE A 90 20.86 16.25 -0.66
CA PHE A 90 19.99 15.29 0.03
C PHE A 90 20.79 14.24 0.82
N ILE A 91 21.88 13.71 0.27
CA ILE A 91 22.76 12.77 0.98
C ILE A 91 23.39 13.42 2.20
N GLN A 92 23.86 14.67 2.08
CA GLN A 92 24.42 15.42 3.19
C GLN A 92 23.38 15.62 4.30
N ASP A 93 22.17 16.05 3.95
CA ASP A 93 21.07 16.23 4.91
C ASP A 93 20.73 14.90 5.59
N ALA A 94 20.61 13.81 4.83
CA ALA A 94 20.30 12.47 5.36
C ALA A 94 21.43 11.89 6.24
N SER A 95 22.70 12.23 5.95
CA SER A 95 23.85 11.75 6.73
C SER A 95 23.91 12.31 8.16
N SER A 96 23.14 13.35 8.46
CA SER A 96 23.02 13.91 9.81
C SER A 96 22.03 13.17 10.71
N VAL A 97 21.26 12.23 10.15
CA VAL A 97 20.26 11.46 10.90
C VAL A 97 20.93 10.24 11.52
N ASP A 98 20.74 10.03 12.82
CA ASP A 98 21.16 8.82 13.50
C ASP A 98 20.36 7.62 12.96
N VAL A 99 21.06 6.65 12.37
CA VAL A 99 20.48 5.41 11.84
C VAL A 99 20.95 4.26 12.71
N ALA A 100 20.03 3.39 13.12
CA ALA A 100 20.37 2.18 13.86
C ALA A 100 21.28 1.28 13.02
N SER A 101 22.28 0.66 13.65
CA SER A 101 23.22 -0.25 12.98
C SER A 101 22.56 -1.54 12.49
N GLU A 102 21.43 -1.90 13.08
CA GLU A 102 20.64 -3.08 12.73
C GLU A 102 19.20 -2.66 12.46
N GLU A 103 18.59 -3.30 11.46
CA GLU A 103 17.17 -3.13 11.17
C GLU A 103 16.34 -3.89 12.22
N GLY A 104 15.30 -3.23 12.75
CA GLY A 104 14.45 -3.80 13.79
C GLY A 104 13.04 -3.24 13.79
N SER A 105 12.15 -3.86 14.56
CA SER A 105 10.79 -3.37 14.75
C SER A 105 10.70 -2.36 15.89
N ARG A 106 9.75 -1.43 15.79
CA ARG A 106 9.44 -0.44 16.82
C ARG A 106 8.01 -0.64 17.33
N ASP A 107 7.71 -1.86 17.77
CA ASP A 107 6.35 -2.22 18.18
C ASP A 107 6.04 -1.81 19.63
N CYS A 108 5.86 -0.51 19.88
CA CYS A 108 5.66 0.06 21.23
C CYS A 108 4.19 0.42 21.55
N PRO A 109 3.75 0.39 22.83
CA PRO A 109 2.40 0.75 23.24
C PRO A 109 1.97 2.19 22.88
N GLU A 110 2.91 3.12 22.81
CA GLU A 110 2.68 4.52 22.43
C GLU A 110 2.20 4.63 20.99
N ASP A 111 2.93 4.00 20.06
CA ASP A 111 2.60 4.00 18.63
C ASP A 111 1.27 3.27 18.38
N ARG A 112 1.03 2.14 19.05
CA ARG A 112 -0.26 1.41 18.97
C ARG A 112 -1.45 2.26 19.41
N ARG A 113 -1.30 3.00 20.53
CA ARG A 113 -2.35 3.91 21.02
C ARG A 113 -2.61 5.05 20.04
N LEU A 114 -1.54 5.65 19.49
CA LEU A 114 -1.64 6.70 18.49
C LEU A 114 -2.36 6.21 17.22
N ILE A 115 -1.98 5.05 16.70
CA ILE A 115 -2.61 4.44 15.52
C ILE A 115 -4.09 4.16 15.77
N ARG A 116 -4.46 3.60 16.93
CA ARG A 116 -5.86 3.37 17.32
C ARG A 116 -6.64 4.69 17.38
N GLN A 117 -6.07 5.75 17.92
CA GLN A 117 -6.70 7.07 17.99
C GLN A 117 -6.89 7.68 16.61
N LEU A 118 -5.87 7.62 15.74
CA LEU A 118 -5.95 8.11 14.36
C LEU A 118 -7.03 7.35 13.56
N ALA A 119 -7.07 6.01 13.71
CA ALA A 119 -8.09 5.19 13.08
C ALA A 119 -9.50 5.57 13.56
N ALA A 120 -9.72 5.72 14.87
CA ALA A 120 -11.00 6.13 15.44
C ALA A 120 -11.44 7.52 14.95
N ASN A 121 -10.52 8.48 14.87
CA ASN A 121 -10.80 9.82 14.38
C ASN A 121 -11.02 9.90 12.86
N GLY A 122 -10.57 8.88 12.11
CA GLY A 122 -10.77 8.78 10.66
C GLY A 122 -12.12 8.18 10.25
N VAL A 123 -12.86 7.58 11.18
CA VAL A 123 -14.19 7.00 10.88
C VAL A 123 -15.22 8.11 10.74
N VAL A 124 -16.02 8.05 9.65
CA VAL A 124 -17.11 9.00 9.40
C VAL A 124 -18.45 8.30 9.53
N LEU A 125 -19.30 8.79 10.44
CA LEU A 125 -20.67 8.34 10.60
C LEU A 125 -21.54 8.94 9.48
N LEU A 126 -21.90 8.11 8.50
CA LEU A 126 -22.69 8.57 7.34
C LEU A 126 -24.20 8.65 7.65
N LYS A 127 -24.70 7.75 8.51
CA LYS A 127 -26.12 7.63 8.81
C LYS A 127 -26.34 7.07 10.22
N ASN A 128 -27.26 7.68 10.97
CA ASN A 128 -27.66 7.21 12.30
C ASN A 128 -29.14 7.56 12.56
N ASP A 129 -30.05 6.78 11.98
CA ASP A 129 -31.48 6.95 12.20
C ASP A 129 -31.87 6.41 13.58
N SER A 130 -32.90 7.00 14.20
CA SER A 130 -33.47 6.51 15.46
C SER A 130 -32.46 6.36 16.60
N SER A 131 -31.35 7.10 16.56
CA SER A 131 -30.29 7.06 17.57
C SER A 131 -29.79 5.64 17.86
N ILE A 132 -29.64 4.81 16.82
CA ILE A 132 -29.13 3.44 16.95
C ILE A 132 -27.72 3.43 17.55
N LEU A 133 -26.88 4.41 17.17
CA LEU A 133 -25.54 4.60 17.72
C LEU A 133 -25.51 5.80 18.69
N PRO A 134 -24.71 5.73 19.79
CA PRO A 134 -23.86 4.58 20.18
C PRO A 134 -24.68 3.36 20.65
N LEU A 135 -24.12 2.17 20.51
CA LEU A 135 -24.80 0.95 20.95
C LEU A 135 -24.90 0.89 22.47
N GLU A 136 -26.12 0.95 23.00
CA GLU A 136 -26.40 0.74 24.42
C GLU A 136 -26.79 -0.72 24.65
N LEU A 137 -25.84 -1.53 25.13
CA LEU A 137 -26.04 -2.95 25.35
C LEU A 137 -26.56 -3.21 26.77
N LYS A 138 -27.59 -4.06 26.87
CA LYS A 138 -28.12 -4.53 28.16
C LYS A 138 -27.44 -5.84 28.56
N ARG A 139 -27.42 -6.11 29.86
CA ARG A 139 -27.03 -7.43 30.39
C ARG A 139 -27.87 -8.53 29.74
N GLY A 140 -27.23 -9.59 29.26
CA GLY A 140 -27.83 -10.70 28.52
C GLY A 140 -28.07 -10.42 27.03
N ALA A 141 -27.60 -9.29 26.49
CA ALA A 141 -27.77 -8.97 25.07
C ALA A 141 -27.01 -9.94 24.16
N ARG A 142 -27.48 -10.05 22.92
CA ARG A 142 -26.85 -10.86 21.88
C ARG A 142 -26.58 -9.97 20.67
N ILE A 143 -25.33 -9.90 20.25
CA ILE A 143 -24.90 -9.17 19.05
C ILE A 143 -24.66 -10.19 17.95
N ALA A 144 -25.32 -10.01 16.80
CA ALA A 144 -25.03 -10.77 15.61
C ALA A 144 -24.22 -9.91 14.62
N VAL A 145 -22.97 -10.29 14.38
CA VAL A 145 -22.08 -9.66 13.41
C VAL A 145 -22.15 -10.44 12.10
N VAL A 146 -22.80 -9.87 11.08
CA VAL A 146 -22.98 -10.53 9.78
C VAL A 146 -22.11 -9.84 8.73
N SER A 147 -20.89 -10.33 8.53
CA SER A 147 -19.95 -9.70 7.60
C SER A 147 -18.68 -10.54 7.42
N TYR A 148 -18.27 -10.78 6.16
CA TYR A 148 -16.97 -11.38 5.83
C TYR A 148 -15.78 -10.56 6.38
N PRO A 149 -15.67 -9.24 6.12
CA PRO A 149 -14.55 -8.45 6.63
C PRO A 149 -14.57 -8.24 8.15
N ALA A 150 -15.63 -8.66 8.85
CA ALA A 150 -15.61 -8.63 10.31
C ALA A 150 -14.57 -9.57 10.91
N LYS A 151 -14.41 -10.77 10.33
CA LYS A 151 -13.38 -11.74 10.73
C LYS A 151 -12.08 -11.57 9.93
N TYR A 152 -12.21 -11.27 8.64
CA TYR A 152 -11.07 -11.10 7.73
C TYR A 152 -10.88 -9.62 7.37
N THR A 153 -10.51 -8.81 8.37
CA THR A 153 -10.45 -7.35 8.25
C THR A 153 -9.27 -6.91 7.39
N PRO A 154 -9.48 -6.16 6.29
CA PRO A 154 -8.39 -5.57 5.53
C PRO A 154 -7.76 -4.44 6.35
N ILE A 155 -6.45 -4.54 6.60
CA ILE A 155 -5.71 -3.56 7.44
C ILE A 155 -5.17 -2.42 6.58
N ASN A 156 -4.83 -2.69 5.32
CA ASN A 156 -4.37 -1.71 4.35
C ASN A 156 -4.91 -2.01 2.94
N GLY A 157 -4.79 -1.02 2.05
CA GLY A 157 -5.00 -1.21 0.63
C GLY A 157 -3.82 -1.95 -0.02
N GLY A 158 -3.99 -2.36 -1.28
CA GLY A 158 -2.90 -2.99 -2.04
C GLY A 158 -1.92 -2.00 -2.68
N GLY A 159 -0.84 -2.53 -3.24
CA GLY A 159 0.11 -1.78 -4.07
C GLY A 159 1.28 -1.19 -3.28
N GLY A 160 1.90 -0.11 -3.76
CA GLY A 160 3.13 0.45 -3.18
C GLY A 160 3.01 1.01 -1.75
N ALA A 161 1.82 1.00 -1.16
CA ALA A 161 1.56 1.43 0.22
C ALA A 161 1.19 0.26 1.16
N SER A 162 1.10 -0.98 0.65
CA SER A 162 0.83 -2.14 1.51
C SER A 162 2.05 -2.48 2.34
N LEU A 163 1.83 -2.82 3.60
CA LEU A 163 2.87 -3.18 4.57
C LEU A 163 2.40 -4.39 5.37
N ASP A 164 3.35 -5.19 5.86
CA ASP A 164 3.07 -6.25 6.83
C ASP A 164 3.00 -5.61 8.23
N PRO A 165 1.81 -5.62 8.89
CA PRO A 165 1.68 -5.03 10.21
C PRO A 165 2.28 -5.95 11.28
N TYR A 166 2.70 -5.39 12.42
CA TYR A 166 3.15 -6.18 13.57
C TYR A 166 2.07 -7.15 14.04
N TYR A 167 0.82 -6.70 14.04
CA TYR A 167 -0.37 -7.51 14.28
C TYR A 167 -1.61 -6.80 13.70
N GLY A 168 -2.69 -7.55 13.52
CA GLY A 168 -4.00 -7.03 13.17
C GLY A 168 -5.05 -7.45 14.19
N ILE A 169 -6.01 -6.56 14.47
CA ILE A 169 -7.20 -6.91 15.24
C ILE A 169 -8.37 -6.90 14.26
N SER A 170 -9.08 -8.03 14.16
CA SER A 170 -10.29 -8.08 13.34
C SER A 170 -11.40 -7.27 14.00
N ILE A 171 -12.36 -6.76 13.22
CA ILE A 171 -13.52 -6.04 13.77
C ILE A 171 -14.28 -6.92 14.76
N LEU A 172 -14.39 -8.22 14.49
CA LEU A 172 -15.05 -9.19 15.37
C LEU A 172 -14.32 -9.32 16.71
N ASP A 173 -12.98 -9.44 16.69
CA ASP A 173 -12.19 -9.52 17.91
C ASP A 173 -12.25 -8.21 18.71
N ALA A 174 -12.23 -7.07 18.02
CA ALA A 174 -12.35 -5.76 18.65
C ALA A 174 -13.71 -5.57 19.35
N ILE A 175 -14.82 -5.97 18.70
CA ILE A 175 -16.16 -5.95 19.31
C ILE A 175 -16.19 -6.88 20.53
N SER A 176 -15.65 -8.10 20.37
CA SER A 176 -15.63 -9.10 21.44
C SER A 176 -14.76 -8.69 22.63
N GLU A 177 -13.67 -7.95 22.40
CA GLU A 177 -12.83 -7.37 23.45
C GLU A 177 -13.58 -6.29 24.22
N VAL A 178 -14.32 -5.41 23.54
CA VAL A 178 -15.05 -4.30 24.18
C VAL A 178 -16.18 -4.80 25.08
N VAL A 179 -16.91 -5.84 24.66
CA VAL A 179 -18.08 -6.35 25.41
C VAL A 179 -17.74 -7.55 26.31
N ARG A 180 -16.45 -7.89 26.47
CA ARG A 180 -16.00 -9.11 27.17
C ARG A 180 -16.47 -9.18 28.61
N ASP A 181 -16.43 -8.04 29.30
CA ASP A 181 -16.80 -7.92 30.71
C ASP A 181 -18.30 -7.65 30.89
N ASP A 182 -19.02 -7.42 29.79
CA ASP A 182 -20.47 -7.36 29.76
C ASP A 182 -21.01 -8.78 29.55
N ASP A 183 -22.11 -9.13 30.21
CA ASP A 183 -22.83 -10.41 30.02
C ASP A 183 -23.51 -10.42 28.64
N VAL A 184 -22.72 -10.38 27.57
CA VAL A 184 -23.15 -10.17 26.19
C VAL A 184 -22.53 -11.25 25.32
N SER A 185 -23.35 -11.90 24.50
CA SER A 185 -22.85 -12.89 23.53
C SER A 185 -22.66 -12.27 22.16
N VAL A 186 -21.50 -12.52 21.55
CA VAL A 186 -21.21 -12.12 20.17
C VAL A 186 -21.28 -13.36 19.28
N LEU A 187 -22.16 -13.32 18.29
CA LEU A 187 -22.30 -14.33 17.25
C LEU A 187 -21.76 -13.74 15.96
N TRP A 188 -21.15 -14.57 15.13
CA TRP A 188 -20.67 -14.15 13.82
C TRP A 188 -21.17 -15.10 12.75
N GLU A 189 -21.62 -14.51 11.65
CA GLU A 189 -21.89 -15.21 10.40
C GLU A 189 -21.22 -14.46 9.25
N MET A 190 -20.70 -15.21 8.29
CA MET A 190 -20.00 -14.61 7.14
C MET A 190 -20.94 -13.75 6.27
N GLY A 191 -22.21 -14.17 6.16
CA GLY A 191 -23.17 -13.57 5.23
C GLY A 191 -22.83 -13.89 3.78
N VAL A 192 -22.06 -13.01 3.13
CA VAL A 192 -21.72 -13.11 1.70
C VAL A 192 -20.20 -13.10 1.50
N PHE A 193 -19.71 -13.90 0.56
CA PHE A 193 -18.32 -13.85 0.12
C PHE A 193 -18.02 -12.53 -0.59
N ALA A 194 -17.09 -11.74 -0.06
CA ALA A 194 -16.68 -10.45 -0.63
C ALA A 194 -15.25 -10.45 -1.19
N GLN A 195 -14.57 -11.60 -1.16
CA GLN A 195 -13.19 -11.72 -1.61
C GLN A 195 -13.07 -11.67 -3.13
N LYS A 196 -12.16 -10.84 -3.65
CA LYS A 196 -11.86 -10.74 -5.08
C LYS A 196 -11.11 -11.96 -5.61
N MET A 197 -10.23 -12.52 -4.77
CA MET A 197 -9.43 -13.69 -5.06
C MET A 197 -9.67 -14.71 -3.96
N LEU A 198 -9.48 -15.99 -4.27
CA LEU A 198 -9.43 -17.02 -3.22
C LEU A 198 -8.27 -16.72 -2.27
N PRO A 199 -8.38 -17.07 -0.97
CA PRO A 199 -7.27 -16.93 -0.04
C PRO A 199 -6.01 -17.61 -0.59
N VAL A 200 -4.89 -16.91 -0.50
CA VAL A 200 -3.59 -17.51 -0.82
C VAL A 200 -3.26 -18.47 0.31
N ILE A 201 -2.88 -19.70 -0.03
CA ILE A 201 -2.36 -20.65 0.95
C ILE A 201 -0.98 -20.12 1.35
N ASP A 202 -0.85 -19.70 2.60
CA ASP A 202 0.38 -19.16 3.16
C ASP A 202 0.73 -19.85 4.49
N SER A 203 1.81 -19.40 5.12
CA SER A 203 2.29 -19.94 6.39
C SER A 203 1.34 -19.68 7.58
N LEU A 204 0.30 -18.85 7.41
CA LEU A 204 -0.73 -18.59 8.42
C LEU A 204 -1.94 -19.51 8.26
N SER A 205 -1.99 -20.31 7.19
CA SER A 205 -3.06 -21.27 6.95
C SER A 205 -2.90 -22.49 7.86
N SER A 206 -3.84 -22.73 8.77
CA SER A 206 -3.85 -23.90 9.65
C SER A 206 -4.90 -24.94 9.24
N SER A 207 -4.59 -26.22 9.45
CA SER A 207 -5.58 -27.29 9.33
C SER A 207 -6.60 -27.18 10.48
N PRO A 208 -7.91 -27.40 10.23
CA PRO A 208 -8.93 -27.40 11.29
C PRO A 208 -8.61 -28.36 12.45
N ASP A 209 -7.86 -29.43 12.18
CA ASP A 209 -7.54 -30.46 13.15
C ASP A 209 -6.14 -30.29 13.78
N ASN A 210 -5.42 -29.20 13.46
CA ASN A 210 -4.07 -28.89 13.98
C ASN A 210 -3.05 -30.03 13.80
N VAL A 211 -3.24 -30.90 12.81
CA VAL A 211 -2.30 -31.99 12.48
C VAL A 211 -1.31 -31.50 11.43
N ASP A 212 -0.01 -31.68 11.69
CA ASP A 212 1.11 -31.29 10.81
C ASP A 212 1.16 -32.07 9.47
N SER A 213 0.16 -32.91 9.16
CA SER A 213 0.12 -33.77 7.97
C SER A 213 -1.02 -33.41 7.02
N GLY A 214 -0.77 -32.36 6.21
CA GLY A 214 -1.59 -32.02 5.05
C GLY A 214 -2.90 -31.29 5.37
N GLY A 215 -3.40 -30.54 4.39
CA GLY A 215 -4.66 -29.80 4.46
C GLY A 215 -5.62 -30.22 3.34
N VAL A 216 -6.93 -30.25 3.64
CA VAL A 216 -7.97 -30.46 2.62
C VAL A 216 -8.56 -29.11 2.24
N ILE A 217 -8.31 -28.66 1.00
CA ILE A 217 -8.94 -27.47 0.46
C ILE A 217 -10.27 -27.87 -0.18
N ARG A 218 -11.37 -27.50 0.48
CA ARG A 218 -12.70 -27.60 -0.14
C ARG A 218 -12.99 -26.31 -0.91
N VAL A 219 -12.70 -26.32 -2.20
CA VAL A 219 -13.12 -25.24 -3.10
C VAL A 219 -14.58 -25.45 -3.46
N ARG A 220 -15.46 -24.57 -2.97
CA ARG A 220 -16.86 -24.55 -3.40
C ARG A 220 -17.01 -23.53 -4.53
N LEU A 221 -16.97 -24.01 -5.77
CA LEU A 221 -17.27 -23.18 -6.94
C LEU A 221 -18.78 -22.94 -6.99
N GLN A 222 -19.22 -21.78 -6.53
CA GLN A 222 -20.62 -21.37 -6.68
C GLN A 222 -20.81 -20.79 -8.09
N HIS A 223 -21.50 -21.55 -8.94
CA HIS A 223 -21.82 -21.10 -10.30
C HIS A 223 -22.83 -19.95 -10.22
N TYR A 224 -22.41 -18.75 -10.65
CA TYR A 224 -23.33 -17.64 -10.91
C TYR A 224 -23.79 -17.76 -12.37
N PRO A 225 -25.05 -18.16 -12.65
CA PRO A 225 -25.49 -18.58 -13.98
C PRO A 225 -25.55 -17.49 -15.08
N ASN A 226 -24.93 -16.32 -14.87
CA ASN A 226 -24.96 -15.20 -15.82
C ASN A 226 -23.59 -14.85 -16.43
N ARG A 227 -22.59 -15.74 -16.39
CA ARG A 227 -21.40 -15.64 -17.25
C ARG A 227 -21.19 -16.96 -17.99
N CYS A 228 -21.26 -16.90 -19.31
CA CYS A 228 -21.28 -18.01 -20.25
C CYS A 228 -20.29 -19.15 -19.92
N GLY A 229 -20.85 -20.35 -19.85
CA GLY A 229 -20.32 -21.67 -20.24
C GLY A 229 -18.85 -22.00 -20.03
N LEU A 230 -18.57 -23.00 -19.19
CA LEU A 230 -17.96 -24.29 -19.57
C LEU A 230 -17.80 -25.21 -18.34
N GLU A 231 -17.59 -26.49 -18.62
CA GLU A 231 -17.90 -27.70 -17.85
C GLU A 231 -17.20 -27.87 -16.48
N ARG A 232 -17.82 -28.71 -15.63
CA ARG A 232 -17.33 -29.10 -14.30
C ARG A 232 -16.17 -30.08 -14.41
N GLY A 233 -15.06 -29.79 -13.74
CA GLY A 233 -14.00 -30.76 -13.44
C GLY A 233 -13.73 -30.81 -11.94
N GLU A 234 -13.81 -31.99 -11.34
CA GLU A 234 -13.26 -32.25 -10.01
C GLU A 234 -11.78 -32.62 -10.16
N PHE A 235 -10.88 -31.85 -9.55
CA PHE A 235 -9.46 -32.21 -9.45
C PHE A 235 -9.17 -32.73 -8.04
N HIS A 236 -8.75 -33.99 -7.96
CA HIS A 236 -8.16 -34.57 -6.75
C HIS A 236 -6.64 -34.60 -6.93
N GLY A 237 -5.94 -33.60 -6.37
CA GLY A 237 -4.49 -33.61 -6.28
C GLY A 237 -4.06 -34.04 -4.87
N ARG A 238 -3.44 -35.23 -4.75
CA ARG A 238 -2.60 -35.55 -3.59
C ARG A 238 -1.19 -35.04 -3.90
N HIS A 239 -0.69 -34.09 -3.13
CA HIS A 239 0.73 -33.79 -3.09
C HIS A 239 1.36 -34.56 -1.92
N LEU A 240 2.37 -35.36 -2.25
CA LEU A 240 3.33 -35.96 -1.30
C LEU A 240 4.35 -34.91 -0.86
#